data_AF-A0A3B5PYT3-F1
#
_entry.id   AF-A0A3B5PYT3-F1
#
_cell.length_a   1.000
_cell.length_b   1.000
_cell.length_c   1.000
_cell.angle_alpha   90.00
_cell.angle_beta   90.00
_cell.angle_gamma   90.00
#
_symmetry.space_group_name_H-M   'P 1'
#
loop_
_entity.id
_entity.type
_entity.pdbx_description
1 polymer ?
#
loop_
_entity_poly.entity_id
_entity_poly.type
_entity_poly.pdbx_seq_one_letter_code
_entity_poly.pdbx_strand_id
1 'polypeptide(L)'
;YVSNKNPVTFTLNVIFFLSLQSFYALASTFKWFLSNVLLFLLEFNFCSFWHSEHFADAYVPKKKWNILQPCDTEYPSFIYEPSVKETNSIIKCGRCQKMFVVQQIPESNLLMLVVQGDCDCSRQYPPITLEPKEVKYNASVKCDRMRSQKIRRRPESCHSYHPQVRFLTVEQVLLHNITCRVSYHST
;
A
#
# COMPACT_ATOMS: atom_id res chain seq x y z
N TYR A 1 -66.01 46.64 21.13
CA TYR A 1 -66.21 45.20 20.96
C TYR A 1 -65.15 44.45 21.75
N VAL A 2 -65.46 44.18 23.01
CA VAL A 2 -64.60 43.40 23.92
C VAL A 2 -64.64 41.96 23.40
N SER A 3 -63.56 41.53 22.74
CA SER A 3 -63.44 40.15 22.28
C SER A 3 -63.26 39.27 23.52
N ASN A 4 -64.39 38.74 24.02
CA ASN A 4 -64.47 37.80 25.12
C ASN A 4 -63.80 36.48 24.69
N LYS A 5 -62.47 36.41 24.75
CA LYS A 5 -61.75 35.13 24.64
C LYS A 5 -61.91 34.44 25.99
N ASN A 6 -62.66 33.32 26.00
CA ASN A 6 -62.90 32.51 27.17
C ASN A 6 -61.60 32.35 27.99
N PRO A 7 -61.62 32.60 29.32
CA PRO A 7 -60.39 32.58 30.14
C PRO A 7 -59.64 31.25 30.05
N VAL A 8 -60.38 30.16 29.83
CA VAL A 8 -59.85 28.81 29.59
C VAL A 8 -59.04 28.70 28.29
N THR A 9 -59.47 29.37 27.21
CA THR A 9 -58.72 29.37 25.93
C THR A 9 -57.46 30.23 25.99
N PHE A 10 -57.43 31.27 26.84
CA PHE A 10 -56.23 32.08 27.05
C PHE A 10 -55.20 31.30 27.87
N THR A 11 -55.61 30.64 28.95
CA THR A 11 -54.71 29.82 29.78
C THR A 11 -54.17 28.61 29.02
N LEU A 12 -54.98 27.91 28.23
CA LEU A 12 -54.53 26.80 27.40
C LEU A 12 -53.51 27.22 26.34
N ASN A 13 -53.71 28.37 25.68
CA ASN A 13 -52.74 28.89 24.72
C ASN A 13 -51.40 29.25 25.40
N VAL A 14 -51.45 29.88 26.58
CA VAL A 14 -50.23 30.21 27.35
C VAL A 14 -49.48 28.93 27.77
N ILE A 15 -50.18 27.90 28.23
CA ILE A 15 -49.56 26.60 28.58
C ILE A 15 -48.93 25.95 27.34
N PHE A 16 -49.60 26.01 26.19
CA PHE A 16 -49.08 25.48 24.92
C PHE A 16 -47.82 26.24 24.45
N PHE A 17 -47.77 27.56 24.58
CA PHE A 17 -46.56 28.34 24.26
C PHE A 17 -45.41 28.01 25.21
N LEU A 18 -45.67 27.84 26.50
CA LEU A 18 -44.66 27.46 27.49
C LEU A 18 -44.13 26.03 27.28
N SER A 19 -44.99 25.09 26.88
CA SER A 19 -44.59 23.72 26.56
C SER A 19 -43.78 23.66 25.26
N LEU A 20 -44.16 24.44 24.24
CA LEU A 20 -43.34 24.62 23.03
C LEU A 20 -41.96 25.17 23.38
N GLN A 21 -41.90 26.22 24.20
CA GLN A 21 -40.63 26.85 24.56
C GLN A 21 -39.70 25.90 25.33
N SER A 22 -40.27 25.08 26.20
CA SER A 22 -39.54 24.03 26.93
C SER A 22 -39.04 22.94 25.97
N PHE A 23 -39.85 22.54 25.00
CA PHE A 23 -39.44 21.57 23.97
C PHE A 23 -38.32 22.13 23.07
N TYR A 24 -38.39 23.40 22.68
CA TYR A 24 -37.32 24.07 21.92
C TYR A 24 -36.01 24.18 22.72
N ALA A 25 -36.10 24.40 24.03
CA ALA A 25 -34.93 24.40 24.91
C ALA A 25 -34.30 22.99 25.04
N LEU A 26 -35.11 21.93 25.12
CA LEU A 26 -34.61 20.56 25.11
C LEU A 26 -34.04 20.15 23.74
N ALA A 27 -34.66 20.59 22.65
CA ALA A 27 -34.17 20.32 21.31
C ALA A 27 -32.84 21.05 21.03
N SER A 28 -32.65 22.26 21.56
CA SER A 28 -31.40 23.02 21.39
C SER A 28 -30.25 22.41 22.19
N THR A 29 -30.50 21.96 23.42
CA THR A 29 -29.48 21.26 24.23
C THR A 29 -29.14 19.90 23.63
N PHE A 30 -30.13 19.16 23.12
CA PHE A 30 -29.91 17.90 22.41
C PHE A 30 -29.11 18.11 21.12
N LYS A 31 -29.43 19.15 20.33
CA LYS A 31 -28.69 19.50 19.12
C LYS A 31 -27.24 19.89 19.44
N TRP A 32 -27.02 20.67 20.49
CA TRP A 32 -25.67 21.01 20.96
C TRP A 32 -24.91 19.76 21.40
N PHE A 33 -25.52 18.89 22.20
CA PHE A 33 -24.92 17.63 22.62
C PHE A 33 -24.54 16.75 21.42
N LEU A 34 -25.46 16.55 20.46
CA LEU A 34 -25.19 15.80 19.23
C LEU A 34 -24.05 16.41 18.41
N SER A 35 -23.95 17.74 18.34
CA SER A 35 -22.85 18.41 17.64
C SER A 35 -21.50 18.12 18.29
N ASN A 36 -21.43 18.12 19.62
CA ASN A 36 -20.18 17.80 20.34
C ASN A 36 -19.82 16.33 20.22
N VAL A 37 -20.81 15.42 20.25
CA VAL A 37 -20.59 14.00 20.00
C VAL A 37 -20.08 13.77 18.58
N LEU A 38 -20.66 14.42 17.56
CA LEU A 38 -20.19 14.31 16.18
C LEU A 38 -18.75 14.81 16.01
N LEU A 39 -18.38 15.94 16.62
CA LEU A 39 -17.01 16.45 16.61
C LEU A 39 -16.06 15.47 17.29
N PHE A 40 -16.45 14.91 18.43
CA PHE A 40 -15.68 13.88 19.13
C PHE A 40 -15.50 12.61 18.29
N LEU A 41 -16.55 12.11 17.63
CA LEU A 41 -16.47 10.95 16.73
C LEU A 41 -15.56 11.19 15.53
N LEU A 42 -15.53 12.44 15.02
CA LEU A 42 -14.71 12.86 13.89
C LEU A 42 -13.23 13.00 14.30
N GLU A 43 -12.96 13.53 15.50
CA GLU A 43 -11.62 13.63 16.08
C GLU A 43 -11.06 12.25 16.47
N PHE A 44 -11.88 11.38 17.06
CA PHE A 44 -11.52 10.00 17.36
C PHE A 44 -11.49 9.09 16.13
N ASN A 45 -11.87 9.61 14.96
CA ASN A 45 -11.88 8.92 13.68
C ASN A 45 -12.42 7.48 13.81
N PHE A 46 -13.70 7.36 14.16
CA PHE A 46 -14.37 6.05 14.25
C PHE A 46 -14.28 5.23 12.95
N CYS A 47 -13.91 5.85 11.82
CA CYS A 47 -13.59 5.12 10.59
C CYS A 47 -12.35 4.23 10.74
N SER A 48 -11.41 4.53 11.63
CA SER A 48 -10.31 3.60 11.98
C SER A 48 -10.79 2.39 12.79
N PHE A 49 -11.89 2.52 13.52
CA PHE A 49 -12.51 1.40 14.25
C PHE A 49 -13.46 0.58 13.36
N TRP A 50 -14.11 1.22 12.37
CA TRP A 50 -15.05 0.59 11.43
C TRP A 50 -14.40 0.08 10.13
N HIS A 51 -13.24 0.60 9.70
CA HIS A 51 -12.35 -0.09 8.77
C HIS A 51 -11.52 -1.12 9.54
N SER A 52 -12.18 -2.16 10.04
CA SER A 52 -11.52 -3.43 10.37
C SER A 52 -11.28 -4.29 9.12
N GLU A 53 -11.53 -3.77 7.93
CA GLU A 53 -11.19 -4.42 6.67
C GLU A 53 -9.70 -4.24 6.37
N HIS A 54 -8.91 -5.24 6.78
CA HIS A 54 -7.83 -5.83 5.98
C HIS A 54 -6.91 -4.87 5.19
N PHE A 55 -6.38 -3.82 5.82
CA PHE A 55 -5.26 -3.08 5.23
C PHE A 55 -3.93 -3.59 5.80
N ALA A 56 -3.18 -4.19 4.87
CA ALA A 56 -2.06 -5.09 5.10
C ALA A 56 -2.48 -6.37 5.82
N ASP A 57 -3.17 -7.26 5.08
CA ASP A 57 -2.75 -8.65 5.11
C ASP A 57 -1.26 -8.68 4.72
N ALA A 58 -0.38 -8.41 5.68
CA ALA A 58 0.86 -9.15 5.74
C ALA A 58 0.38 -10.59 5.82
N TYR A 59 0.23 -11.23 4.66
CA TYR A 59 0.11 -12.66 4.54
C TYR A 59 1.42 -13.21 5.10
N VAL A 60 1.52 -13.24 6.43
CA VAL A 60 2.43 -14.08 7.16
C VAL A 60 1.78 -15.43 6.99
N PRO A 61 2.25 -16.25 6.03
CA PRO A 61 1.68 -17.57 5.88
C PRO A 61 1.85 -18.21 7.26
N LYS A 62 0.76 -18.70 7.86
CA LYS A 62 0.83 -19.61 9.01
C LYS A 62 1.44 -20.95 8.57
N LYS A 63 2.56 -20.92 7.84
CA LYS A 63 3.44 -22.04 7.61
C LYS A 63 4.35 -22.13 8.83
N LYS A 64 3.85 -22.89 9.82
CA LYS A 64 4.63 -23.82 10.64
C LYS A 64 6.10 -23.39 10.79
N TRP A 65 6.42 -22.47 11.70
CA TRP A 65 7.78 -22.14 12.21
C TRP A 65 8.95 -22.63 11.34
N ASN A 66 8.92 -22.30 10.05
CA ASN A 66 10.01 -22.58 9.14
C ASN A 66 10.77 -21.26 9.16
N ILE A 67 11.96 -21.29 9.73
CA ILE A 67 12.87 -20.16 9.83
C ILE A 67 12.84 -19.42 8.50
N LEU A 68 12.24 -18.22 8.49
CA LEU A 68 12.14 -17.40 7.29
C LEU A 68 13.55 -16.95 6.93
N GLN A 69 14.04 -17.40 5.79
CA GLN A 69 15.35 -17.00 5.27
C GLN A 69 15.19 -15.79 4.35
N PRO A 70 16.15 -14.86 4.34
CA PRO A 70 16.14 -13.75 3.41
C PRO A 70 16.26 -14.28 1.98
N CYS A 71 15.36 -13.84 1.11
CA CYS A 71 15.36 -14.16 -0.32
C CYS A 71 15.19 -12.89 -1.13
N ASP A 72 15.71 -12.89 -2.37
CA ASP A 72 15.51 -11.79 -3.30
C ASP A 72 14.14 -11.94 -3.98
N THR A 73 13.39 -10.84 -4.00
CA THR A 73 12.05 -10.81 -4.59
C THR A 73 12.00 -9.81 -5.73
N GLU A 74 11.40 -10.21 -6.85
CA GLU A 74 11.10 -9.33 -7.97
C GLU A 74 9.63 -8.87 -7.92
N TYR A 75 9.41 -7.60 -8.27
CA TYR A 75 8.10 -6.99 -8.35
C TYR A 75 7.81 -6.58 -9.79
N PRO A 76 6.72 -7.06 -10.42
CA PRO A 76 6.34 -6.58 -11.73
C PRO A 76 5.91 -5.10 -11.64
N SER A 77 6.51 -4.23 -12.45
CA SER A 77 6.15 -2.82 -12.56
C SER A 77 5.66 -2.50 -13.97
N PHE A 78 4.64 -1.64 -14.06
CA PHE A 78 4.02 -1.23 -15.32
C PHE A 78 4.14 0.29 -15.46
N ILE A 79 4.56 0.75 -16.62
CA ILE A 79 4.67 2.17 -16.97
C ILE A 79 3.89 2.40 -18.25
N TYR A 80 3.03 3.42 -18.26
CA TYR A 80 2.30 3.83 -19.45
C TYR A 80 3.19 4.65 -20.39
N GLU A 81 3.18 4.32 -21.68
CA GLU A 81 3.97 5.02 -22.69
C GLU A 81 3.08 5.98 -23.51
N PRO A 82 3.33 7.31 -23.47
CA PRO A 82 2.43 8.33 -24.03
C PRO A 82 2.50 8.48 -25.56
N SER A 83 3.27 7.65 -26.25
CA SER A 83 3.29 7.61 -27.72
C SER A 83 1.94 7.18 -28.30
N VAL A 84 1.09 6.55 -27.48
CA VAL A 84 -0.22 6.03 -27.84
C VAL A 84 -1.32 6.97 -27.29
N LYS A 85 -1.50 8.13 -27.92
CA LYS A 85 -2.33 9.23 -27.35
C LYS A 85 -3.81 8.93 -27.20
N GLU A 86 -4.36 8.01 -27.99
CA GLU A 86 -5.72 7.48 -27.90
C GLU A 86 -5.79 6.31 -28.87
N THR A 87 -6.02 5.09 -28.37
CA THR A 87 -6.27 3.95 -29.27
C THR A 87 -7.67 3.43 -29.04
N ASN A 88 -8.49 3.56 -30.08
CA ASN A 88 -9.65 2.71 -30.26
C ASN A 88 -9.12 1.30 -30.53
N SER A 89 -8.89 0.58 -29.44
CA SER A 89 -8.28 -0.74 -29.47
C SER A 89 -9.35 -1.81 -29.32
N ILE A 90 -9.14 -2.93 -29.99
CA ILE A 90 -10.06 -4.07 -29.97
C ILE A 90 -9.28 -5.30 -29.49
N ILE A 91 -9.74 -5.93 -28.41
CA ILE A 91 -9.22 -7.20 -27.92
C ILE A 91 -10.13 -8.34 -28.37
N LYS A 92 -9.54 -9.38 -28.97
CA LYS A 92 -10.28 -10.56 -29.44
C LYS A 92 -10.32 -11.62 -28.32
N CYS A 93 -11.51 -11.97 -27.87
CA CYS A 93 -11.76 -12.94 -26.80
C CYS A 93 -12.34 -14.24 -27.36
N GLY A 94 -11.65 -14.85 -28.33
CA GLY A 94 -12.08 -16.06 -29.01
C GLY A 94 -13.23 -15.80 -29.99
N ARG A 95 -14.48 -15.94 -29.53
CA ARG A 95 -15.69 -15.80 -30.38
C ARG A 95 -16.30 -14.39 -30.38
N CYS A 96 -15.81 -13.51 -29.51
CA CYS A 96 -16.27 -12.13 -29.38
C CYS A 96 -15.07 -11.18 -29.42
N GLN A 97 -15.35 -9.91 -29.66
CA GLN A 97 -14.36 -8.85 -29.61
C GLN A 97 -14.85 -7.78 -28.64
N LYS A 98 -13.96 -7.28 -27.80
CA LYS A 98 -14.23 -6.22 -26.84
C LYS A 98 -13.48 -4.98 -27.28
N MET A 99 -14.18 -3.88 -27.51
CA MET A 99 -13.52 -2.61 -27.77
C MET A 99 -13.29 -1.86 -26.47
N PHE A 100 -12.16 -1.16 -26.43
CA PHE A 100 -11.80 -0.30 -25.33
C PHE A 100 -11.10 0.95 -25.85
N VAL A 101 -11.26 2.02 -25.08
CA VAL A 101 -10.62 3.32 -25.32
C VAL A 101 -9.84 3.69 -24.08
N VAL A 102 -8.57 4.03 -24.26
CA VAL A 102 -7.69 4.54 -23.20
C VAL A 102 -7.41 6.00 -23.50
N GLN A 103 -7.70 6.88 -22.53
CA GLN A 103 -7.45 8.31 -22.63
C GLN A 103 -6.65 8.78 -21.42
N GLN A 104 -5.60 9.57 -21.65
CA GLN A 104 -4.84 10.19 -20.57
C GLN A 104 -5.57 11.42 -20.04
N ILE A 105 -5.64 11.56 -18.71
CA ILE A 105 -6.16 12.77 -18.09
C ILE A 105 -5.04 13.83 -18.06
N PRO A 106 -5.25 15.01 -18.65
CA PRO A 106 -4.21 16.03 -18.76
C PRO A 106 -3.67 16.43 -17.38
N GLU A 107 -2.39 16.79 -17.34
CA GLU A 107 -1.69 17.23 -16.11
C GLU A 107 -1.70 16.20 -14.96
N SER A 108 -1.88 14.92 -15.27
CA SER A 108 -1.90 13.85 -14.27
C SER A 108 -1.27 12.54 -14.76
N ASN A 109 -1.02 11.62 -13.82
CA ASN A 109 -0.62 10.25 -14.08
C ASN A 109 -1.81 9.28 -14.23
N LEU A 110 -3.03 9.80 -14.33
CA LEU A 110 -4.24 9.01 -14.40
C LEU A 110 -4.62 8.69 -15.85
N LEU A 111 -5.21 7.50 -16.01
CA LEU A 111 -5.73 7.00 -17.29
C LEU A 111 -7.22 6.66 -17.12
N MET A 112 -8.03 7.13 -18.06
CA MET A 112 -9.43 6.74 -18.18
C MET A 112 -9.54 5.57 -19.17
N LEU A 113 -10.04 4.43 -18.68
CA LEU A 113 -10.30 3.23 -19.48
C LEU A 113 -11.81 3.04 -19.62
N VAL A 114 -12.30 3.08 -20.85
CA VAL A 114 -13.71 2.80 -21.19
C VAL A 114 -13.78 1.50 -21.95
N VAL A 115 -14.61 0.56 -21.50
CA VAL A 115 -14.73 -0.78 -22.10
C VAL A 115 -16.19 -1.12 -22.34
N GLN A 116 -16.51 -1.70 -23.50
CA GLN A 116 -17.86 -2.22 -23.76
C GLN A 116 -18.12 -3.53 -22.99
N GLY A 117 -19.33 -3.66 -22.45
CA GLY A 117 -19.74 -4.76 -21.55
C GLY A 117 -20.21 -6.05 -22.25
N ASP A 118 -20.11 -6.13 -23.57
CA ASP A 118 -20.83 -7.15 -24.35
C ASP A 118 -20.27 -8.57 -24.22
N CYS A 119 -19.05 -8.73 -23.68
CA CYS A 119 -18.43 -10.03 -23.50
C CYS A 119 -17.47 -10.13 -22.30
N ASP A 120 -17.42 -11.33 -21.70
CA ASP A 120 -16.47 -11.70 -20.64
C ASP A 120 -15.23 -12.40 -21.23
N CYS A 121 -14.07 -11.81 -20.98
CA CYS A 121 -12.76 -12.25 -21.47
C CYS A 121 -11.90 -12.95 -20.40
N SER A 122 -12.43 -13.12 -19.19
CA SER A 122 -11.69 -13.60 -18.01
C SER A 122 -11.13 -15.01 -18.18
N ARG A 123 -11.69 -15.82 -19.08
CA ARG A 123 -11.18 -17.17 -19.38
C ARG A 123 -9.91 -17.17 -20.24
N GLN A 124 -9.72 -16.16 -21.08
CA GLN A 124 -8.59 -16.12 -22.02
C GLN A 124 -7.41 -15.35 -21.45
N TYR A 125 -7.69 -14.30 -20.67
CA TYR A 125 -6.67 -13.48 -20.04
C TYR A 125 -6.79 -13.63 -18.52
N PRO A 126 -5.83 -14.33 -17.86
CA PRO A 126 -5.83 -14.44 -16.41
C PRO A 126 -5.59 -13.07 -15.77
N PRO A 127 -6.05 -12.85 -14.52
CA PRO A 127 -5.78 -11.62 -13.80
C PRO A 127 -4.27 -11.41 -13.64
N ILE A 128 -3.84 -10.16 -13.84
CA ILE A 128 -2.44 -9.78 -13.62
C ILE A 128 -2.26 -9.54 -12.12
N THR A 129 -1.46 -10.39 -11.47
CA THR A 129 -1.17 -10.28 -10.04
C THR A 129 0.08 -9.43 -9.81
N LEU A 130 0.03 -8.52 -8.84
CA LEU A 130 1.16 -7.69 -8.37
C LEU A 130 1.96 -8.35 -7.24
N GLU A 131 1.82 -9.65 -7.07
CA GLU A 131 2.46 -10.39 -5.99
C GLU A 131 3.98 -10.51 -6.21
N PRO A 132 4.78 -10.37 -5.15
CA PRO A 132 6.22 -10.57 -5.22
C PRO A 132 6.53 -12.01 -5.59
N LYS A 133 7.44 -12.19 -6.56
CA LYS A 133 7.95 -13.51 -6.92
C LYS A 133 9.37 -13.67 -6.41
N GLU A 134 9.64 -14.82 -5.80
CA GLU A 134 11.00 -15.16 -5.35
C GLU A 134 11.88 -15.46 -6.58
N VAL A 135 13.00 -14.74 -6.67
CA VAL A 135 13.98 -14.93 -7.74
C VAL A 135 14.87 -16.12 -7.41
N LYS A 136 14.75 -17.19 -8.19
CA LYS A 136 15.65 -18.35 -8.09
C LYS A 136 16.84 -18.16 -9.02
N TYR A 137 17.99 -17.84 -8.44
CA TYR A 137 19.22 -17.68 -9.21
C TYR A 137 19.79 -19.03 -9.64
N ASN A 138 19.98 -19.21 -10.94
CA ASN A 138 20.82 -20.28 -11.45
C ASN A 138 22.30 -19.97 -11.14
N ALA A 139 23.12 -21.02 -11.00
CA ALA A 139 24.54 -20.88 -10.70
C ALA A 139 25.30 -20.00 -11.72
N SER A 140 24.83 -19.95 -12.97
CA SER A 140 25.39 -19.10 -14.05
C SER A 140 25.21 -17.60 -13.80
N VAL A 141 24.08 -17.17 -13.25
CA VAL A 141 23.74 -15.75 -13.07
C VAL A 141 24.72 -15.07 -12.10
N LYS A 142 25.19 -15.82 -11.10
CA LYS A 142 26.24 -15.34 -10.18
C LYS A 142 27.54 -15.07 -10.93
N CYS A 143 27.93 -15.93 -11.86
CA CYS A 143 29.13 -15.76 -12.68
C CYS A 143 29.01 -14.56 -13.62
N ASP A 144 27.85 -14.39 -14.27
CA ASP A 144 27.60 -13.25 -15.15
C ASP A 144 27.67 -11.92 -14.39
N ARG A 145 27.10 -11.88 -13.18
CA ARG A 145 27.19 -10.71 -12.29
C ARG A 145 28.62 -10.44 -11.81
N MET A 146 29.44 -11.47 -11.62
CA MET A 146 30.87 -11.28 -11.30
C MET A 146 31.65 -10.69 -12.47
N ARG A 147 31.28 -11.06 -13.70
CA ARG A 147 31.88 -10.49 -14.92
C ARG A 147 31.50 -9.02 -15.11
N SER A 148 30.28 -8.63 -14.72
CA SER A 148 29.76 -7.26 -14.86
C SER A 148 29.91 -6.40 -13.59
N GLN A 149 30.87 -6.71 -12.70
CA GLN A 149 30.99 -5.98 -11.43
C GLN A 149 31.18 -4.48 -11.65
N LYS A 150 30.39 -3.68 -10.92
CA LYS A 150 30.56 -2.22 -10.84
C LYS A 150 31.96 -1.90 -10.31
N ILE A 151 32.68 -0.99 -10.98
CA ILE A 151 33.99 -0.50 -10.52
C ILE A 151 33.86 0.02 -9.08
N ARG A 152 34.63 -0.57 -8.18
CA ARG A 152 34.80 -0.12 -6.78
C ARG A 152 36.18 0.51 -6.66
N ARG A 153 36.27 1.72 -6.10
CA ARG A 153 37.57 2.30 -5.78
C ARG A 153 38.20 1.53 -4.62
N ARG A 154 39.47 1.17 -4.77
CA ARG A 154 40.26 0.59 -3.69
C ARG A 154 40.60 1.71 -2.68
N PRO A 155 40.62 1.44 -1.36
CA PRO A 155 41.14 2.39 -0.39
C PRO A 155 42.60 2.75 -0.70
N GLU A 156 42.99 3.99 -0.41
CA GLU A 156 44.31 4.53 -0.75
C GLU A 156 45.45 3.92 0.09
N SER A 157 45.19 3.57 1.34
CA SER A 157 46.14 2.87 2.21
C SER A 157 45.49 1.67 2.92
N CYS A 158 46.30 0.65 3.19
CA CYS A 158 45.93 -0.52 3.95
C CYS A 158 47.03 -0.79 4.98
N HIS A 159 46.74 -0.57 6.26
CA HIS A 159 47.66 -0.85 7.35
C HIS A 159 47.24 -2.17 8.02
N SER A 160 47.84 -3.27 7.59
CA SER A 160 47.47 -4.61 8.06
C SER A 160 47.98 -4.92 9.47
N TYR A 161 49.03 -4.23 9.93
CA TYR A 161 49.64 -4.49 11.23
C TYR A 161 50.10 -3.21 11.92
N HIS A 162 49.93 -3.18 13.24
CA HIS A 162 50.44 -2.12 14.09
C HIS A 162 51.75 -2.59 14.76
N PRO A 163 52.82 -1.78 14.76
CA PRO A 163 54.15 -2.20 15.22
C PRO A 163 54.24 -2.56 16.70
N GLN A 164 53.26 -2.17 17.52
CA GLN A 164 53.18 -2.55 18.94
C GLN A 164 52.50 -3.92 19.18
N VAL A 165 51.96 -4.56 18.13
CA VAL A 165 51.39 -5.92 18.22
C VAL A 165 52.54 -6.92 18.17
N ARG A 166 52.96 -7.42 19.34
CA ARG A 166 54.02 -8.45 19.43
C ARG A 166 53.48 -9.80 18.93
N PHE A 167 54.27 -10.47 18.08
CA PHE A 167 53.97 -11.76 17.44
C PHE A 167 53.73 -12.95 18.39
N LEU A 168 53.92 -12.78 19.71
CA LEU A 168 53.76 -13.87 20.69
C LEU A 168 52.31 -14.34 20.90
N THR A 169 51.31 -13.65 20.33
CA THR A 169 49.90 -14.10 20.34
C THR A 169 49.35 -14.46 18.96
N VAL A 170 50.15 -14.30 17.89
CA VAL A 170 49.67 -14.43 16.50
C VAL A 170 49.89 -15.84 15.94
N GLU A 171 50.90 -16.57 16.44
CA GLU A 171 51.17 -17.97 16.03
C GLU A 171 50.07 -18.95 16.46
N GLN A 172 49.27 -18.63 17.49
CA GLN A 172 48.19 -19.51 17.95
C GLN A 172 46.83 -19.28 17.24
N VAL A 173 46.64 -18.14 16.54
CA VAL A 173 45.32 -17.82 15.93
C VAL A 173 45.30 -18.03 14.41
N LEU A 174 46.47 -18.01 13.74
CA LEU A 174 46.54 -18.06 12.27
C LEU A 174 46.45 -19.47 11.66
N LEU A 175 46.52 -20.52 12.47
CA LEU A 175 46.46 -21.91 11.99
C LEU A 175 45.04 -22.43 11.77
N HIS A 176 43.98 -21.63 12.00
CA HIS A 176 42.63 -22.17 11.92
C HIS A 176 41.63 -21.51 10.99
N ASN A 177 41.91 -20.40 10.27
CA ASN A 177 40.80 -19.82 9.48
C ASN A 177 41.09 -18.94 8.27
N ILE A 178 42.25 -18.98 7.60
CA ILE A 178 42.38 -18.27 6.32
C ILE A 178 43.19 -19.08 5.30
N THR A 179 42.54 -20.09 4.70
CA THR A 179 42.87 -20.57 3.35
C THR A 179 41.81 -20.06 2.38
N CYS A 180 41.89 -18.78 2.00
CA CYS A 180 41.26 -18.32 0.76
C CYS A 180 42.17 -18.73 -0.41
N ARG A 181 42.13 -20.02 -0.76
CA ARG A 181 42.71 -20.52 -2.01
C ARG A 181 41.81 -20.05 -3.16
N VAL A 182 42.18 -18.96 -3.82
CA VAL A 182 41.61 -18.62 -5.12
C VAL A 182 42.16 -19.63 -6.12
N SER A 183 41.40 -20.69 -6.36
CA SER A 183 41.72 -21.68 -7.37
C SER A 183 41.30 -21.12 -8.73
N TYR A 184 42.23 -20.50 -9.45
CA TYR A 184 42.06 -20.32 -10.90
C TYR A 184 42.24 -21.69 -11.54
N HIS A 185 41.14 -22.36 -11.86
CA HIS A 185 41.16 -23.50 -12.77
C HIS A 185 41.19 -22.93 -14.20
N SER A 186 42.39 -22.66 -14.70
CA SER A 186 42.62 -22.52 -16.14
C SER A 186 42.68 -23.93 -16.73
N THR A 187 41.67 -24.29 -17.52
CA THR A 187 41.75 -25.39 -18.50
C THR A 187 42.72 -25.02 -19.61
#